data_AF-A0A7S2MC34-F1
#
_entry.id   AF-A0A7S2MC34-F1
#
_cell.length_a   1.000
_cell.length_b   1.000
_cell.length_c   1.000
_cell.angle_alpha   90.00
_cell.angle_beta   90.00
_cell.angle_gamma   90.00
#
_symmetry.space_group_name_H-M   'P 1'
#
loop_
_entity.id
_entity.type
_entity.pdbx_description
1 polymer ?
#
loop_
_entity_poly.entity_id
_entity_poly.type
_entity_poly.pdbx_seq_one_letter_code
_entity_poly.pdbx_strand_id
1 'polypeptide(L)'
;DLLAALRGGDNSLGIPVAAATQERETVMAAVQMVCEHAKGGALLAIARASAFKHIFPGTDYHGDSAQPALRACDKSYMTERLRGLHISDPRFSAAFSEFTEHSDDDRWPSDHADPAARGQPKDGAFLISTGGYRLKAAVKLLGLPPARQWDSVGTKHETAMACAWAVKGAHVLVRSDSGSVHYIVRDGDILHVSKISPSGPATASL
;
A
#
# COMPACT_ATOMS: atom_id res chain seq x y z
N ASP A 1 -12.06 16.42 -2.60
CA ASP A 1 -11.92 15.18 -3.39
C ASP A 1 -10.43 14.97 -3.66
N LEU A 2 -9.83 13.89 -3.11
CA LEU A 2 -8.40 13.60 -3.23
C LEU A 2 -7.97 13.47 -4.70
N LEU A 3 -8.80 12.82 -5.52
CA LEU A 3 -8.51 12.62 -6.94
C LEU A 3 -8.57 13.95 -7.69
N ALA A 4 -9.53 14.82 -7.37
CA ALA A 4 -9.59 16.16 -7.94
C ALA A 4 -8.38 17.00 -7.54
N ALA A 5 -7.98 16.99 -6.26
CA ALA A 5 -6.80 17.71 -5.78
C ALA A 5 -5.50 17.17 -6.41
N LEU A 6 -5.37 15.84 -6.52
CA LEU A 6 -4.29 15.18 -7.24
C LEU A 6 -4.28 15.48 -8.74
N ARG A 7 -5.41 15.81 -9.38
CA ARG A 7 -5.49 16.20 -10.81
C ARG A 7 -5.25 17.70 -11.01
N GLY A 8 -5.73 18.53 -10.11
CA GLY A 8 -5.58 19.99 -10.14
C GLY A 8 -4.19 20.49 -9.76
N GLY A 9 -3.33 19.63 -9.18
CA GLY A 9 -2.03 20.06 -8.65
C GLY A 9 -2.19 20.86 -7.35
N ASP A 10 -3.22 20.54 -6.57
CA ASP A 10 -3.49 21.22 -5.30
C ASP A 10 -2.45 20.80 -4.25
N ASN A 11 -1.74 21.79 -3.72
CA ASN A 11 -0.68 21.63 -2.72
C ASN A 11 -1.22 21.28 -1.33
N SER A 12 -2.53 21.37 -1.11
CA SER A 12 -3.18 21.07 0.17
C SER A 12 -2.95 19.63 0.64
N LEU A 13 -2.60 18.71 -0.26
CA LEU A 13 -2.35 17.30 0.03
C LEU A 13 -0.91 16.96 0.44
N GLY A 14 -0.02 17.95 0.50
CA GLY A 14 1.40 17.73 0.84
C GLY A 14 2.15 16.90 -0.20
N ILE A 15 1.60 16.77 -1.42
CA ILE A 15 2.31 16.19 -2.55
C ILE A 15 3.08 17.34 -3.18
N PRO A 16 4.42 17.34 -3.14
CA PRO A 16 5.19 18.44 -3.71
C PRO A 16 4.83 18.60 -5.20
N VAL A 17 4.52 19.81 -5.67
CA VAL A 17 4.37 20.12 -7.11
C VAL A 17 5.57 19.62 -7.92
N ALA A 18 6.74 19.56 -7.27
CA ALA A 18 8.00 19.10 -7.83
C ALA A 18 8.14 17.57 -7.92
N ALA A 19 7.13 16.78 -7.52
CA ALA A 19 7.15 15.34 -7.77
C ALA A 19 7.19 15.09 -9.29
N ALA A 20 8.04 14.16 -9.72
CA ALA A 20 8.13 13.83 -11.14
C ALA A 20 6.77 13.32 -11.64
N THR A 21 6.39 13.66 -12.88
CA THR A 21 5.10 13.27 -13.48
C THR A 21 4.75 11.79 -13.24
N GLN A 22 5.75 10.90 -13.38
CA GLN A 22 5.62 9.46 -13.15
C GLN A 22 5.21 9.08 -11.72
N GLU A 23 5.72 9.79 -10.71
CA GLU A 23 5.40 9.52 -9.30
C GLU A 23 3.94 9.88 -9.02
N ARG A 24 3.49 11.02 -9.53
CA ARG A 24 2.09 11.45 -9.44
C ARG A 24 1.14 10.48 -10.15
N GLU A 25 1.49 10.03 -11.35
CA GLU A 25 0.73 9.01 -12.08
C GLU A 25 0.66 7.69 -11.31
N THR A 26 1.77 7.27 -10.70
CA THR A 26 1.83 6.07 -9.86
C THR A 26 0.91 6.18 -8.64
N VAL A 27 0.95 7.32 -7.93
CA VAL A 27 0.08 7.57 -6.77
C VAL A 27 -1.39 7.58 -7.19
N MET A 28 -1.72 8.21 -8.32
CA MET A 28 -3.08 8.22 -8.86
C MET A 28 -3.59 6.81 -9.19
N ALA A 29 -2.78 6.02 -9.90
CA ALA A 29 -3.12 4.64 -10.23
C ALA A 29 -3.30 3.79 -8.96
N ALA A 30 -2.49 4.02 -7.93
CA ALA A 30 -2.63 3.34 -6.65
C ALA A 30 -3.90 3.73 -5.89
N VAL A 31 -4.24 5.02 -5.84
CA VAL A 31 -5.50 5.50 -5.24
C VAL A 31 -6.68 4.85 -5.93
N GLN A 32 -6.70 4.89 -7.27
CA GLN A 32 -7.75 4.27 -8.07
C GLN A 32 -7.84 2.77 -7.77
N MET A 33 -6.71 2.05 -7.80
CA MET A 33 -6.67 0.61 -7.54
C MET A 33 -7.19 0.24 -6.14
N VAL A 34 -6.78 0.97 -5.10
CA VAL A 34 -7.23 0.71 -3.73
C VAL A 34 -8.72 1.03 -3.55
N CYS A 35 -9.22 2.08 -4.20
CA CYS A 35 -10.63 2.47 -4.07
C CYS A 35 -11.57 1.55 -4.87
N GLU A 36 -11.18 1.17 -6.09
CA GLU A 36 -12.05 0.48 -7.05
C GLU A 36 -11.89 -1.05 -7.03
N HIS A 37 -10.71 -1.55 -6.68
CA HIS A 37 -10.40 -2.98 -6.83
C HIS A 37 -10.13 -3.72 -5.52
N ALA A 38 -9.82 -3.04 -4.41
CA ALA A 38 -9.63 -3.70 -3.13
C ALA A 38 -10.97 -4.26 -2.59
N LYS A 39 -11.02 -5.57 -2.35
CA LYS A 39 -12.22 -6.25 -1.84
C LYS A 39 -12.26 -6.34 -0.30
N GLY A 40 -11.12 -6.17 0.36
CA GLY A 40 -10.95 -6.25 1.81
C GLY A 40 -9.87 -5.29 2.30
N GLY A 41 -9.29 -5.56 3.46
CA GLY A 41 -8.21 -4.77 4.03
C GLY A 41 -6.97 -4.78 3.14
N ALA A 42 -6.37 -3.62 2.91
CA ALA A 42 -5.21 -3.49 2.04
C ALA A 42 -4.22 -2.46 2.58
N LEU A 43 -2.93 -2.69 2.34
CA LEU A 43 -1.86 -1.76 2.66
C LEU A 43 -0.90 -1.66 1.46
N LEU A 44 -0.71 -0.45 0.96
CA LEU A 44 0.18 -0.15 -0.15
C LEU A 44 1.04 1.06 0.17
N ALA A 45 2.35 0.95 -0.02
CA ALA A 45 3.31 2.03 0.20
C ALA A 45 4.12 2.29 -1.08
N ILE A 46 4.19 3.55 -1.51
CA ILE A 46 4.97 4.00 -2.67
C ILE A 46 6.10 4.87 -2.18
N ALA A 47 7.33 4.57 -2.57
CA ALA A 47 8.49 5.43 -2.32
C ALA A 47 9.62 5.08 -3.29
N ARG A 48 10.71 5.84 -3.27
CA ARG A 48 11.92 5.46 -4.02
C ARG A 48 12.46 4.13 -3.48
N ALA A 49 12.96 3.26 -4.36
CA ALA A 49 13.54 1.99 -3.96
C ALA A 49 14.69 2.16 -2.94
N SER A 50 15.48 3.22 -3.07
CA SER A 50 16.54 3.57 -2.13
C SER A 50 16.01 3.94 -0.73
N ALA A 51 14.83 4.56 -0.63
CA ALA A 51 14.22 4.89 0.65
C ALA A 51 13.79 3.63 1.41
N PHE A 52 13.17 2.67 0.71
CA PHE A 52 12.87 1.36 1.31
C PHE A 52 14.14 0.61 1.69
N LYS A 53 15.15 0.56 0.82
CA LYS A 53 16.42 -0.11 1.12
C LYS A 53 17.16 0.49 2.32
N HIS A 54 17.03 1.79 2.54
CA HIS A 54 17.62 2.46 3.71
C HIS A 54 16.99 1.99 5.02
N ILE A 55 15.67 1.80 5.04
CA ILE A 55 14.93 1.34 6.24
C ILE A 55 15.00 -0.18 6.39
N PHE A 56 15.00 -0.91 5.28
CA PHE A 56 15.01 -2.37 5.21
C PHE A 56 16.27 -2.83 4.45
N PRO A 57 17.47 -2.77 5.07
CA PRO A 57 18.74 -3.05 4.40
C PRO A 57 18.91 -4.53 4.01
N GLY A 58 18.20 -5.44 4.69
CA GLY A 58 18.18 -6.88 4.40
C GLY A 58 16.86 -7.32 3.79
N THR A 59 16.91 -8.36 2.94
CA THR A 59 15.71 -8.94 2.31
C THR A 59 14.95 -9.89 3.22
N ASP A 60 15.62 -10.43 4.24
CA ASP A 60 15.10 -11.53 5.06
C ASP A 60 15.34 -11.26 6.55
N TYR A 61 14.29 -11.42 7.33
CA TYR A 61 14.35 -11.31 8.78
C TYR A 61 15.06 -12.52 9.39
N HIS A 62 16.16 -12.29 10.12
CA HIS A 62 16.97 -13.35 10.75
C HIS A 62 16.78 -13.48 12.27
N GLY A 63 15.65 -13.01 12.83
CA GLY A 63 15.29 -13.25 14.24
C GLY A 63 15.97 -12.34 15.27
N ASP A 64 17.23 -11.94 15.04
CA ASP A 64 18.07 -11.27 16.06
C ASP A 64 18.43 -9.80 15.75
N SER A 65 18.00 -9.23 14.63
CA SER A 65 18.31 -7.84 14.33
C SER A 65 17.30 -6.88 14.97
N ALA A 66 17.78 -5.92 15.74
CA ALA A 66 17.01 -4.75 16.18
C ALA A 66 16.59 -3.82 15.01
N GLN A 67 17.01 -4.14 13.79
CA GLN A 67 16.71 -3.35 12.60
C GLN A 67 15.35 -3.74 11.98
N PRO A 68 14.63 -2.78 11.37
CA PRO A 68 13.44 -3.08 10.62
C PRO A 68 13.69 -4.08 9.49
N ALA A 69 12.73 -4.96 9.24
CA ALA A 69 12.85 -6.02 8.25
C ALA A 69 11.54 -6.27 7.49
N LEU A 70 11.67 -6.87 6.31
CA LEU A 70 10.56 -7.40 5.55
C LEU A 70 10.49 -8.91 5.69
N ARG A 71 9.28 -9.45 5.88
CA ARG A 71 9.05 -10.90 5.89
C ARG A 71 7.92 -11.24 4.93
N ALA A 72 8.21 -12.05 3.91
CA ALA A 72 7.19 -12.54 2.99
C ALA A 72 6.16 -13.42 3.72
N CYS A 73 4.88 -13.18 3.44
CA CYS A 73 3.76 -13.96 3.98
C CYS A 73 3.49 -15.21 3.13
N ASP A 74 3.70 -15.12 1.82
CA ASP A 74 3.16 -16.04 0.81
C ASP A 74 4.26 -16.76 0.01
N LYS A 75 5.44 -16.94 0.63
CA LYS A 75 6.64 -17.44 -0.04
C LYS A 75 7.01 -16.64 -1.31
N SER A 76 6.72 -15.33 -1.30
CA SER A 76 6.95 -14.39 -2.40
C SER A 76 6.07 -14.60 -3.63
N TYR A 77 4.99 -15.38 -3.53
CA TYR A 77 4.07 -15.64 -4.64
C TYR A 77 3.59 -14.35 -5.32
N MET A 78 3.03 -13.40 -4.57
CA MET A 78 2.54 -12.13 -5.12
C MET A 78 3.66 -11.26 -5.67
N THR A 79 4.86 -11.33 -5.08
CA THR A 79 6.02 -10.60 -5.60
C THR A 79 6.40 -11.08 -7.00
N GLU A 80 6.36 -12.40 -7.21
CA GLU A 80 6.65 -13.02 -8.49
C GLU A 80 5.50 -12.85 -9.49
N ARG A 81 4.24 -13.04 -9.06
CA ARG A 81 3.05 -12.87 -9.90
C ARG A 81 2.96 -11.47 -10.51
N LEU A 82 3.38 -10.44 -9.77
CA LEU A 82 3.37 -9.06 -10.24
C LEU A 82 4.62 -8.67 -11.03
N ARG A 83 5.54 -9.61 -11.30
CA ARG A 83 6.82 -9.32 -11.97
C ARG A 83 6.64 -8.66 -13.33
N GLY A 84 7.23 -7.47 -13.48
CA GLY A 84 7.19 -6.71 -14.73
C GLY A 84 5.87 -5.98 -15.00
N LEU A 85 4.89 -6.07 -14.08
CA LEU A 85 3.63 -5.36 -14.22
C LEU A 85 3.72 -3.97 -13.57
N HIS A 86 3.36 -2.94 -14.33
CA HIS A 86 3.12 -1.61 -13.79
C HIS A 86 1.79 -1.60 -13.03
N ILE A 87 1.65 -0.74 -12.02
CA ILE A 87 0.45 -0.66 -11.18
C ILE A 87 -0.84 -0.30 -11.94
N SER A 88 -0.70 0.35 -13.10
CA SER A 88 -1.81 0.65 -14.01
C SER A 88 -2.16 -0.50 -14.97
N ASP A 89 -1.42 -1.60 -14.96
CA ASP A 89 -1.72 -2.78 -15.79
C ASP A 89 -2.96 -3.49 -15.23
N PRO A 90 -3.98 -3.80 -16.06
CA PRO A 90 -5.19 -4.49 -15.60
C PRO A 90 -4.92 -5.84 -14.92
N ARG A 91 -3.82 -6.52 -15.27
CA ARG A 91 -3.41 -7.77 -14.62
C ARG A 91 -2.93 -7.54 -13.19
N PHE A 92 -2.34 -6.37 -12.91
CA PHE A 92 -1.95 -5.98 -11.56
C PHE A 92 -3.20 -5.81 -10.70
N SER A 93 -4.18 -5.03 -11.16
CA SER A 93 -5.40 -4.77 -10.39
C SER A 93 -6.24 -6.03 -10.19
N ALA A 94 -6.31 -6.93 -11.18
CA ALA A 94 -6.95 -8.23 -11.02
C ALA A 94 -6.28 -9.08 -9.91
N ALA A 95 -4.95 -9.20 -9.93
CA ALA A 95 -4.22 -9.94 -8.90
C ALA A 95 -4.34 -9.29 -7.51
N PHE A 96 -4.31 -7.96 -7.44
CA PHE A 96 -4.51 -7.21 -6.20
C PHE A 96 -5.93 -7.39 -5.64
N SER A 97 -6.95 -7.36 -6.49
CA SER A 97 -8.35 -7.58 -6.10
C SER A 97 -8.54 -8.96 -5.49
N GLU A 98 -8.00 -9.99 -6.13
CA GLU A 98 -8.07 -11.38 -5.68
C GLU A 98 -7.31 -11.63 -4.37
N PHE A 99 -6.14 -10.98 -4.21
CA PHE A 99 -5.37 -11.01 -2.97
C PHE A 99 -6.08 -10.32 -1.81
N THR A 100 -6.79 -9.23 -2.07
CA THR A 100 -7.52 -8.49 -1.02
C THR A 100 -8.92 -9.05 -0.75
N GLU A 101 -9.35 -10.05 -1.52
CA GLU A 101 -10.63 -10.73 -1.30
C GLU A 101 -10.58 -11.53 -0.02
N HIS A 102 -11.46 -11.16 0.92
CA HIS A 102 -11.59 -11.80 2.21
C HIS A 102 -12.02 -13.27 2.03
N SER A 103 -11.49 -14.12 2.92
CA SER A 103 -11.84 -15.52 3.06
C SER A 103 -11.85 -15.86 4.55
N ASP A 104 -12.54 -16.93 4.95
CA ASP A 104 -12.70 -17.31 6.35
C ASP A 104 -11.38 -17.46 7.12
N ASP A 105 -10.30 -17.84 6.43
CA ASP A 105 -8.96 -18.04 7.00
C ASP A 105 -7.88 -17.10 6.44
N ASP A 106 -8.27 -16.07 5.67
CA ASP A 106 -7.37 -15.19 4.92
C ASP A 106 -6.31 -15.93 4.09
N ARG A 107 -6.67 -17.06 3.45
CA ARG A 107 -5.80 -17.82 2.55
C ARG A 107 -6.37 -18.00 1.15
N TRP A 108 -5.50 -18.33 0.23
CA TRP A 108 -5.87 -18.80 -1.09
C TRP A 108 -6.53 -20.20 -1.00
N PRO A 109 -7.64 -20.45 -1.73
CA PRO A 109 -8.31 -21.75 -1.73
C PRO A 109 -7.38 -22.91 -2.07
N SER A 110 -7.61 -24.09 -1.48
CA SER A 110 -6.81 -25.29 -1.75
C SER A 110 -6.96 -25.81 -3.18
N ASP A 111 -8.06 -25.47 -3.84
CA ASP A 111 -8.38 -25.80 -5.23
C ASP A 111 -8.12 -24.62 -6.20
N HIS A 112 -7.46 -23.55 -5.73
CA HIS A 112 -7.12 -22.39 -6.55
C HIS A 112 -6.41 -22.80 -7.86
N ALA A 113 -6.73 -22.12 -8.96
CA ALA A 113 -6.26 -22.49 -10.29
C ALA A 113 -4.72 -22.49 -10.39
N ASP A 114 -4.06 -21.52 -9.75
CA ASP A 114 -2.60 -21.46 -9.63
C ASP A 114 -2.11 -22.32 -8.45
N PRO A 115 -1.33 -23.39 -8.69
CA PRO A 115 -0.81 -24.24 -7.63
C PRO A 115 0.13 -23.55 -6.65
N ALA A 116 0.84 -22.48 -7.07
CA ALA A 116 1.77 -21.77 -6.21
C ALA A 116 1.05 -20.91 -5.16
N ALA A 117 -0.20 -20.52 -5.43
CA ALA A 117 -1.04 -19.75 -4.53
C ALA A 117 -1.68 -20.60 -3.43
N ARG A 118 -2.04 -21.86 -3.72
CA ARG A 118 -2.88 -22.72 -2.87
C ARG A 118 -2.42 -22.73 -1.40
N GLY A 119 -3.34 -22.36 -0.49
CA GLY A 119 -3.11 -22.33 0.95
C GLY A 119 -2.12 -21.26 1.44
N GLN A 120 -1.55 -20.43 0.55
CA GLN A 120 -0.71 -19.30 0.97
C GLN A 120 -1.57 -18.25 1.69
N PRO A 121 -1.01 -17.46 2.62
CA PRO A 121 -1.72 -16.36 3.26
C PRO A 121 -1.95 -15.19 2.30
N LYS A 122 -3.07 -14.48 2.48
CA LYS A 122 -3.42 -13.22 1.85
C LYS A 122 -3.21 -12.05 2.81
N ASP A 123 -1.96 -11.85 3.25
CA ASP A 123 -1.63 -10.82 4.25
C ASP A 123 -0.35 -10.06 3.89
N GLY A 124 -0.20 -8.86 4.47
CA GLY A 124 0.95 -7.98 4.30
C GLY A 124 0.69 -6.78 3.38
N ALA A 125 1.76 -6.08 3.08
CA ALA A 125 1.76 -4.85 2.29
C ALA A 125 2.31 -5.05 0.87
N PHE A 126 1.97 -4.11 0.01
CA PHE A 126 2.58 -3.91 -1.30
C PHE A 126 3.55 -2.73 -1.23
N LEU A 127 4.83 -2.96 -1.52
CA LEU A 127 5.84 -1.92 -1.64
C LEU A 127 6.08 -1.64 -3.12
N ILE A 128 5.76 -0.43 -3.55
CA ILE A 128 5.79 0.01 -4.94
C ILE A 128 6.85 1.10 -5.09
N SER A 129 7.63 1.05 -6.16
CA SER A 129 8.55 2.13 -6.52
C SER A 129 7.79 3.35 -7.04
N THR A 130 8.39 4.54 -7.00
CA THR A 130 7.83 5.75 -7.65
C THR A 130 7.66 5.60 -9.16
N GLY A 131 8.28 4.59 -9.79
CA GLY A 131 8.07 4.23 -11.20
C GLY A 131 6.87 3.32 -11.44
N GLY A 132 6.09 2.99 -10.41
CA GLY A 132 4.86 2.21 -10.50
C GLY A 132 5.04 0.70 -10.59
N TYR A 133 6.23 0.18 -10.32
CA TYR A 133 6.49 -1.26 -10.26
C TYR A 133 6.67 -1.74 -8.82
N ARG A 134 6.16 -2.95 -8.52
CA ARG A 134 6.41 -3.63 -7.23
C ARG A 134 7.91 -3.82 -6.96
N LEU A 135 8.29 -3.56 -5.72
CA LEU A 135 9.56 -3.94 -5.12
C LEU A 135 9.40 -5.25 -4.33
N LYS A 136 8.34 -5.32 -3.53
CA LYS A 136 7.88 -6.50 -2.77
C LYS A 136 6.36 -6.45 -2.64
N ALA A 137 5.72 -7.60 -2.51
CA ALA A 137 4.30 -7.74 -2.26
C ALA A 137 4.04 -8.86 -1.25
N ALA A 138 2.91 -8.78 -0.53
CA ALA A 138 2.55 -9.70 0.54
C ALA A 138 3.64 -9.82 1.61
N VAL A 139 4.17 -8.68 2.08
CA VAL A 139 5.24 -8.63 3.10
C VAL A 139 4.76 -7.98 4.40
N LYS A 140 5.18 -8.53 5.55
CA LYS A 140 5.07 -7.87 6.85
C LYS A 140 6.22 -6.89 7.05
N LEU A 141 5.91 -5.71 7.57
CA LEU A 141 6.88 -4.67 7.92
C LEU A 141 7.14 -4.80 9.42
N LEU A 142 8.31 -5.31 9.79
CA LEU A 142 8.67 -5.63 11.17
C LEU A 142 9.64 -4.60 11.72
N GLY A 143 9.59 -4.34 13.03
CA GLY A 143 10.56 -3.49 13.73
C GLY A 143 10.48 -2.00 13.41
N LEU A 144 9.43 -1.54 12.72
CA LEU A 144 9.21 -0.11 12.53
C LEU A 144 8.80 0.55 13.86
N PRO A 145 9.37 1.72 14.21
CA PRO A 145 8.94 2.44 15.39
C PRO A 145 7.51 2.95 15.18
N PRO A 146 6.63 2.87 16.21
CA PRO A 146 5.31 3.45 16.12
C PRO A 146 5.44 4.97 15.99
N ALA A 147 4.81 5.54 14.95
CA ALA A 147 4.87 6.98 14.72
C ALA A 147 4.10 7.73 15.82
N ARG A 148 2.86 7.29 16.06
CA ARG A 148 1.91 7.73 17.10
C ARG A 148 0.84 6.64 17.26
N GLN A 149 0.14 6.64 18.39
CA GLN A 149 -1.04 5.79 18.59
C GLN A 149 -2.23 6.41 17.81
N TRP A 150 -2.93 5.57 17.04
CA TRP A 150 -4.21 5.92 16.42
C TRP A 150 -5.26 5.01 17.03
N ASP A 151 -6.14 5.59 17.82
CA ASP A 151 -7.15 4.80 18.51
C ASP A 151 -8.20 4.25 17.54
N SER A 152 -8.69 3.06 17.85
CA SER A 152 -9.80 2.40 17.14
C SER A 152 -9.52 2.04 15.68
N VAL A 153 -8.26 1.82 15.30
CA VAL A 153 -7.89 1.27 13.98
C VAL A 153 -7.22 -0.10 14.10
N GLY A 154 -7.21 -0.85 13.00
CA GLY A 154 -6.56 -2.16 12.95
C GLY A 154 -5.05 -2.06 12.73
N THR A 155 -4.38 -3.19 12.88
CA THR A 155 -2.92 -3.33 12.76
C THR A 155 -2.35 -2.85 11.42
N LYS A 156 -3.12 -2.94 10.32
CA LYS A 156 -2.69 -2.42 9.01
C LYS A 156 -2.59 -0.90 9.00
N HIS A 157 -3.47 -0.17 9.69
CA HIS A 157 -3.40 1.29 9.82
C HIS A 157 -2.23 1.74 10.68
N GLU A 158 -1.98 1.03 11.79
CA GLU A 158 -0.80 1.29 12.62
C GLU A 158 0.49 1.07 11.82
N THR A 159 0.55 -0.04 11.06
CA THR A 159 1.67 -0.33 10.16
C THR A 159 1.80 0.74 9.06
N ALA A 160 0.69 1.24 8.53
CA ALA A 160 0.67 2.29 7.52
C ALA A 160 1.30 3.59 8.05
N MET A 161 0.92 4.01 9.26
CA MET A 161 1.50 5.19 9.91
C MET A 161 2.99 5.01 10.20
N ALA A 162 3.38 3.87 10.78
CA ALA A 162 4.77 3.57 11.07
C ALA A 162 5.63 3.58 9.78
N CYS A 163 5.09 3.02 8.69
CA CYS A 163 5.75 3.04 7.38
C CYS A 163 5.88 4.46 6.82
N ALA A 164 4.80 5.25 6.82
CA ALA A 164 4.81 6.63 6.34
C ALA A 164 5.78 7.52 7.13
N TRP A 165 5.92 7.24 8.43
CA TRP A 165 6.85 7.95 9.29
C TRP A 165 8.31 7.57 9.04
N ALA A 166 8.60 6.26 8.94
CA ALA A 166 9.96 5.75 8.81
C ALA A 166 10.53 5.93 7.39
N VAL A 167 9.73 5.70 6.35
CA VAL A 167 10.19 5.72 4.96
C VAL A 167 10.07 7.13 4.39
N LYS A 168 11.20 7.82 4.23
CA LYS A 168 11.24 9.21 3.72
C LYS A 168 10.56 9.33 2.35
N GLY A 169 9.60 10.25 2.27
CA GLY A 169 8.85 10.54 1.04
C GLY A 169 7.88 9.42 0.64
N ALA A 170 7.46 8.57 1.57
CA ALA A 170 6.48 7.54 1.26
C ALA A 170 5.06 8.09 1.15
N HIS A 171 4.34 7.60 0.15
CA HIS A 171 2.91 7.71 -0.02
C HIS A 171 2.26 6.40 0.40
N VAL A 172 1.50 6.40 1.49
CA VAL A 172 0.92 5.17 2.04
C VAL A 172 -0.59 5.21 1.94
N LEU A 173 -1.16 4.17 1.35
CA LEU A 173 -2.59 3.94 1.24
C LEU A 173 -2.96 2.74 2.11
N VAL A 174 -3.99 2.89 2.92
CA VAL A 174 -4.54 1.80 3.74
C VAL A 174 -6.05 1.77 3.64
N ARG A 175 -6.61 0.58 3.42
CA ARG A 175 -8.05 0.31 3.42
C ARG A 175 -8.38 -0.62 4.58
N SER A 176 -9.40 -0.30 5.37
CA SER A 176 -9.97 -1.22 6.37
C SER A 176 -10.86 -2.27 5.70
N ASP A 177 -11.12 -3.38 6.39
CA ASP A 177 -12.11 -4.37 5.92
C ASP A 177 -13.51 -3.75 5.79
N SER A 178 -13.84 -2.77 6.65
CA SER A 178 -15.06 -1.96 6.55
C SER A 178 -15.10 -0.98 5.36
N GLY A 179 -14.04 -0.91 4.54
CA GLY A 179 -13.99 -0.14 3.31
C GLY A 179 -13.52 1.31 3.45
N SER A 180 -13.15 1.77 4.64
CA SER A 180 -12.58 3.11 4.80
C SER A 180 -11.15 3.16 4.28
N VAL A 181 -10.90 4.04 3.30
CA VAL A 181 -9.58 4.24 2.71
C VAL A 181 -8.94 5.51 3.27
N HIS A 182 -7.67 5.44 3.64
CA HIS A 182 -6.87 6.56 4.09
C HIS A 182 -5.59 6.66 3.28
N TYR A 183 -5.17 7.89 3.05
CA TYR A 183 -3.91 8.28 2.44
C TYR A 183 -3.06 8.99 3.48
N ILE A 184 -1.80 8.56 3.62
CA ILE A 184 -0.90 9.01 4.67
C ILE A 184 0.43 9.43 4.04
N VAL A 185 0.88 10.63 4.37
CA VAL A 185 2.19 11.18 3.98
C VAL A 185 2.84 11.90 5.15
N ARG A 186 4.17 11.91 5.17
CA ARG A 186 4.97 12.68 6.12
C ARG A 186 5.53 13.93 5.45
N ASP A 187 5.29 15.09 6.07
CA ASP A 187 5.94 16.36 5.73
C ASP A 187 6.69 16.90 6.96
N GLY A 188 8.02 16.95 6.88
CA GLY A 188 8.86 17.28 8.03
C GLY A 188 8.58 16.35 9.21
N ASP A 189 8.11 16.90 10.32
CA ASP A 189 7.72 16.16 11.54
C ASP A 189 6.20 16.02 11.72
N ILE A 190 5.45 16.29 10.66
CA ILE A 190 4.00 16.21 10.63
C ILE A 190 3.59 15.01 9.77
N LEU A 191 2.67 14.20 10.30
CA LEU A 191 2.02 13.14 9.55
C LEU A 191 0.63 13.63 9.13
N HIS A 192 0.40 13.72 7.81
CA HIS A 192 -0.89 14.06 7.24
C HIS A 192 -1.67 12.78 6.96
N VAL A 193 -2.90 12.71 7.45
CA VAL A 193 -3.80 11.58 7.25
C VAL A 193 -5.09 12.11 6.62
N SER A 194 -5.35 11.69 5.39
CA SER A 194 -6.53 12.11 4.62
C SER A 194 -7.42 10.90 4.37
N LYS A 195 -8.69 10.97 4.79
CA LYS A 195 -9.69 9.97 4.41
C LYS A 195 -10.09 10.18 2.95
N ILE A 196 -10.12 9.09 2.18
CA ILE A 196 -10.57 9.11 0.79
C ILE A 196 -12.02 8.65 0.76
N SER A 197 -12.90 9.52 0.27
CA SER A 197 -14.28 9.14 -0.02
C SER A 197 -14.33 8.46 -1.38
N PRO A 198 -14.87 7.23 -1.50
CA PRO A 198 -15.04 6.53 -2.78
C PRO A 198 -15.98 7.28 -3.74
N SER A 199 -16.82 8.17 -3.21
CA SER A 199 -17.64 9.07 -3.98
C SER A 199 -16.77 10.17 -4.63
N GLY A 200 -16.42 9.98 -5.91
CA GLY A 200 -16.37 11.11 -6.84
C GLY A 200 -17.70 11.90 -6.77
N PRO A 201 -17.75 13.16 -7.22
CA PRO A 201 -18.75 14.14 -6.82
C PRO A 201 -20.16 13.53 -6.84
N ALA A 202 -20.80 13.48 -5.68
CA ALA A 202 -22.24 13.33 -5.64
C ALA A 202 -22.81 14.57 -6.34
N THR A 203 -23.22 14.44 -7.59
CA THR A 203 -24.15 15.38 -8.22
C THR A 203 -25.49 15.23 -7.52
N ALA A 204 -25.61 15.88 -6.35
CA ALA A 204 -26.89 16.27 -5.82
C ALA A 204 -27.20 17.64 -6.42
N SER A 205 -28.02 17.65 -7.47
CA SER A 205 -28.76 18.85 -7.84
C SER A 205 -29.79 19.11 -6.75
N LEU A 206 -29.67 20.26 -6.09
CA LEU A 206 -30.82 21.02 -5.60
C LEU A 206 -30.90 22.28 -6.45
#